data_AF-A0A1Z4BV10-F1
#
_entry.id   AF-A0A1Z4BV10-F1
#
_cell.length_a   1.000
_cell.length_b   1.000
_cell.length_c   1.000
_cell.angle_alpha   90.00
_cell.angle_beta   90.00
_cell.angle_gamma   90.00
#
_symmetry.space_group_name_H-M   'P 1'
#
loop_
_entity.id
_entity.type
_entity.pdbx_description
1 polymer ?
#
loop_
_entity_poly.entity_id
_entity_poly.type
_entity_poly.pdbx_seq_one_letter_code
_entity_poly.pdbx_strand_id
1 'polypeptide(L)' 'MKFTPCADLCTKDGTHCQGCGRSHQEIADTKKLIASIVEFIKVQGYDNSDEFINMVSKKVRKKLVKTS' A
#
# COMPACT_ATOMS: atom_id res chain seq x y z
N MET A 1 12.68 2.26 10.33
CA MET A 1 12.74 1.01 9.55
C MET A 1 12.62 1.36 8.07
N LYS A 2 13.29 0.64 7.16
CA LYS A 2 13.10 0.82 5.71
C LYS A 2 11.93 -0.04 5.26
N PHE A 3 11.01 0.54 4.49
CA PHE A 3 9.93 -0.21 3.85
C PHE A 3 10.52 -1.08 2.74
N THR A 4 10.24 -2.38 2.78
CA THR A 4 10.62 -3.33 1.73
C THR A 4 9.34 -3.94 1.14
N PRO A 5 9.05 -3.73 -0.16
CA PRO A 5 7.89 -4.35 -0.80
C PRO A 5 8.04 -5.88 -0.77
N CYS A 6 6.95 -6.58 -0.50
CA CYS A 6 6.95 -8.04 -0.51
C CYS A 6 6.80 -8.53 -1.96
N ALA A 7 7.78 -9.26 -2.47
CA ALA A 7 7.80 -9.79 -3.84
C ALA A 7 7.02 -11.12 -3.94
N ASP A 8 5.79 -11.17 -3.42
CA ASP A 8 4.91 -12.37 -3.36
C ASP A 8 5.44 -13.59 -2.58
N LEU A 9 6.69 -13.55 -2.09
CA LEU A 9 7.30 -14.61 -1.26
C LEU A 9 6.91 -14.52 0.22
N CYS A 10 5.68 -14.07 0.52
CA CYS A 10 5.31 -13.93 1.91
C CYS A 10 4.98 -15.27 2.56
N THR A 11 5.88 -15.71 3.42
CA THR A 11 5.66 -16.87 4.29
C THR A 11 4.49 -16.59 5.21
N LYS A 12 3.65 -17.60 5.47
CA LYS A 12 2.51 -17.49 6.40
C LYS A 12 2.85 -17.96 7.82
N ASP A 13 3.98 -18.63 7.98
CA ASP A 13 4.48 -19.12 9.26
C ASP A 13 5.12 -18.00 10.08
N GLY A 14 4.84 -18.01 11.39
CA GLY A 14 5.34 -17.02 12.34
C GLY A 14 4.58 -15.69 12.35
N THR A 15 5.15 -14.70 13.04
CA THR A 15 4.57 -13.35 13.18
C THR A 15 5.06 -12.37 12.11
N HIS A 16 6.13 -12.72 11.40
CA HIS A 16 6.81 -11.89 10.41
C HIS A 16 7.07 -12.65 9.12
N CYS A 17 6.92 -11.93 8.02
CA CYS A 17 7.15 -12.42 6.68
C CYS A 17 8.66 -12.57 6.43
N GLN A 18 9.14 -13.78 6.17
CA GLN A 18 10.58 -14.04 5.99
C GLN A 18 11.15 -13.37 4.73
N GLY A 19 10.31 -13.09 3.73
CA GLY A 19 10.74 -12.45 2.48
C GLY A 19 10.98 -10.94 2.59
N CYS A 20 10.15 -10.20 3.34
CA CYS A 20 10.26 -8.74 3.45
C CYS A 20 10.56 -8.23 4.86
N GLY A 21 10.58 -9.11 5.87
CA GLY A 21 10.82 -8.79 7.27
C GLY A 21 9.68 -8.03 7.98
N ARG A 22 8.58 -7.72 7.27
CA ARG A 22 7.43 -7.00 7.82
C ARG A 22 6.53 -7.96 8.60
N SER A 23 5.85 -7.44 9.63
CA SER A 23 4.87 -8.25 10.37
C SER A 23 3.68 -8.62 9.47
N HIS A 24 3.06 -9.77 9.72
CA HIS A 24 1.87 -10.18 8.95
C HIS A 24 0.72 -9.18 9.11
N GLN A 25 0.63 -8.54 10.28
CA GLN A 25 -0.35 -7.48 10.53
C GLN A 25 -0.08 -6.26 9.64
N GLU A 26 1.17 -5.78 9.56
CA GLU A 26 1.53 -4.65 8.70
C GLU A 26 1.24 -4.93 7.22
N ILE A 27 1.44 -6.18 6.78
CA ILE A 27 1.11 -6.62 5.42
C ILE A 27 -0.40 -6.67 5.20
N ALA A 28 -1.16 -7.22 6.15
CA ALA A 28 -2.62 -7.27 6.09
C ALA A 28 -3.22 -5.86 6.03
N ASP A 29 -2.72 -4.93 6.84
CA ASP A 29 -3.18 -3.54 6.83
C ASP A 29 -2.79 -2.82 5.54
N THR A 30 -1.60 -3.09 4.98
CA THR A 30 -1.22 -2.59 3.65
C THR A 30 -2.18 -3.10 2.57
N LYS A 31 -2.55 -4.39 2.61
CA LYS A 31 -3.51 -4.98 1.65
C LYS A 31 -4.89 -4.34 1.76
N LYS A 32 -5.36 -4.05 2.98
CA LYS A 32 -6.64 -3.33 3.19
C LYS A 32 -6.59 -1.94 2.57
N LEU A 33 -5.51 -1.19 2.76
CA LEU A 33 -5.35 0.14 2.14
C LEU A 33 -5.41 0.06 0.61
N ILE A 34 -4.70 -0.90 0.00
CA ILE A 34 -4.74 -1.12 -1.45
C ILE A 34 -6.15 -1.47 -1.90
N ALA A 35 -6.83 -2.39 -1.21
CA ALA A 35 -8.20 -2.78 -1.52
C ALA A 35 -9.17 -1.60 -1.49
N SER A 36 -9.08 -0.74 -0.46
CA SER A 36 -9.91 0.47 -0.37
C SER A 36 -9.66 1.45 -1.52
N ILE A 37 -8.41 1.62 -1.96
CA ILE A 37 -8.07 2.46 -3.12
C ILE A 37 -8.68 1.88 -4.40
N VAL A 38 -8.53 0.56 -4.61
CA VAL A 38 -9.09 -0.13 -5.78
C VAL A 38 -10.62 -0.05 -5.79
N GLU A 39 -11.27 -0.28 -4.66
CA GLU A 39 -12.72 -0.17 -4.53
C GLU A 39 -13.19 1.26 -4.83
N PHE A 40 -12.50 2.27 -4.30
CA PHE A 40 -12.81 3.67 -4.59
C PHE A 40 -12.72 3.97 -6.09
N ILE A 41 -11.65 3.55 -6.76
CA ILE A 41 -11.47 3.73 -8.20
C ILE A 41 -12.62 3.06 -8.98
N LYS A 42 -12.99 1.83 -8.60
CA LYS A 42 -14.09 1.09 -9.22
C LYS A 42 -15.44 1.80 -9.04
N VAL A 43 -15.74 2.27 -7.83
CA VAL A 43 -16.98 3.00 -7.52
C VAL A 43 -17.08 4.30 -8.32
N GLN A 44 -15.97 5.00 -8.52
CA GLN A 44 -15.95 6.23 -9.32
C GLN A 44 -15.95 5.98 -10.83
N GLY A 45 -15.68 4.75 -11.28
CA GLY A 45 -15.66 4.40 -12.70
C GLY A 45 -14.55 5.09 -13.49
N TYR A 46 -13.38 5.31 -12.90
CA TYR A 46 -12.31 6.04 -13.59
C TYR A 46 -11.66 5.21 -14.71
N ASP A 47 -11.83 5.65 -15.95
CA ASP A 47 -11.09 5.11 -17.11
C ASP A 47 -9.58 5.43 -17.06
N ASN A 48 -9.18 6.48 -16.33
CA ASN A 48 -7.80 6.92 -16.15
C ASN A 48 -7.27 6.64 -14.74
N SER A 49 -7.46 5.42 -14.26
CA SER A 49 -7.09 4.98 -12.91
C SER A 49 -5.63 5.30 -12.51
N ASP A 50 -4.68 5.24 -13.45
CA ASP A 50 -3.27 5.56 -13.20
C ASP A 50 -3.04 7.03 -12.82
N GLU A 51 -3.76 7.98 -13.41
CA GLU A 51 -3.66 9.40 -13.07
C GLU A 51 -4.12 9.66 -11.63
N PHE A 52 -5.19 8.98 -11.20
CA PHE A 52 -5.65 9.04 -9.82
C PHE A 52 -4.60 8.48 -8.85
N ILE A 53 -4.02 7.32 -9.16
CA ILE A 53 -2.96 6.69 -8.34
C ILE A 53 -1.74 7.62 -8.23
N ASN A 54 -1.31 8.22 -9.34
CA ASN A 54 -0.22 9.19 -9.38
C ASN A 54 -0.51 10.43 -8.53
N MET A 55 -1.73 10.97 -8.63
CA MET A 55 -2.17 12.11 -7.83
C MET A 55 -2.18 11.78 -6.33
N VAL A 56 -2.73 10.63 -5.94
CA VAL A 56 -2.74 10.15 -4.54
C VAL A 56 -1.31 10.01 -4.02
N SER A 57 -0.43 9.34 -4.74
CA SER A 57 0.99 9.19 -4.38
C SER A 57 1.68 10.54 -4.12
N LYS A 58 1.50 11.51 -5.04
CA LYS A 58 2.03 12.88 -4.89
C LYS A 58 1.45 13.59 -3.66
N LYS A 59 0.14 13.50 -3.42
CA LYS A 59 -0.53 14.14 -2.28
C LYS A 59 -0.10 13.53 -0.95
N VAL A 60 0.04 12.21 -0.86
CA VAL A 60 0.54 11.50 0.33
C VAL A 60 1.95 11.98 0.64
N ARG A 61 2.87 11.95 -0.33
CA ARG A 61 4.25 12.46 -0.16
C ARG A 61 4.26 13.91 0.31
N LYS A 62 3.46 14.78 -0.32
CA LYS A 62 3.38 16.20 0.04
C LYS A 62 2.87 16.41 1.46
N LYS A 63 1.90 15.62 1.92
CA LYS A 63 1.41 15.67 3.31
C LYS A 63 2.48 15.22 4.30
N LEU A 64 3.19 14.13 4.03
CA LEU A 64 4.27 13.64 4.89
C LEU A 64 5.36 14.70 5.10
N VAL A 65 5.75 15.41 4.03
CA VAL A 65 6.76 16.48 4.10
C VAL A 65 6.23 17.74 4.79
N LYS A 66 4.96 18.11 4.59
CA LYS A 66 4.35 19.28 5.24
C LYS A 66 4.09 19.11 6.74
N THR A 67 4.11 17.88 7.24
CA THR A 67 3.95 17.54 8.67
C THR A 67 5.31 17.32 9.35
N SER A 68 6.42 17.69 8.69
CA SER A 68 7.78 17.70 9.28
C SER A 68 8.24 19.12 9.58
#